data_AF-A0A1A2KUY4-F1
#
_entry.id   AF-A0A1A2KUY4-F1
#
_cell.length_a   1.000
_cell.length_b   1.000
_cell.length_c   1.000
_cell.angle_alpha   90.00
_cell.angle_beta   90.00
_cell.angle_gamma   90.00
#
_symmetry.space_group_name_H-M   'P 1'
#
loop_
_entity.id
_entity.type
_entity.pdbx_description
1 polymer ?
#
loop_
_entity_poly.entity_id
_entity_poly.type
_entity_poly.pdbx_seq_one_letter_code
_entity_poly.pdbx_strand_id
1 'polypeptide(L)'
;MATWVRDQRVGVDVRSGTDLAAVAAAGLPYSRATVFADALSESELRAVADQRFGRVVAGTVPQVEMLRSVGAHRQDVVIRMSDAGVCVHAVVGGAPCGFRFDSAASDAAIAAIIDHDKLRLVGLHCDVGGCDDDFISYPAAIGQMIAKMTQIRLNHGVLLARLGLGVGRTLPPATRRAELRRLATEIEESVDDACQTLRYPRPLVVLTTSVDVGQRSAA
;
A
#
# COMPACT_ATOMS: atom_id res chain seq x y z
N MET A 1 -19.94 -10.65 -3.61
CA MET A 1 -18.75 -9.99 -4.22
C MET A 1 -17.49 -10.85 -4.15
N ALA A 2 -17.23 -11.57 -3.07
CA ALA A 2 -15.94 -12.26 -2.93
C ALA A 2 -15.77 -13.56 -3.72
N THR A 3 -16.85 -14.13 -4.28
CA THR A 3 -16.76 -15.37 -5.07
C THR A 3 -15.99 -15.17 -6.38
N TRP A 4 -16.02 -13.96 -6.96
CA TRP A 4 -15.28 -13.66 -8.20
C TRP A 4 -13.78 -13.46 -7.96
N VAL A 5 -13.40 -13.01 -6.76
CA VAL A 5 -11.99 -12.80 -6.36
C VAL A 5 -11.27 -14.14 -6.09
N ARG A 6 -12.01 -15.23 -5.85
CA ARG A 6 -11.40 -16.54 -5.61
C ARG A 6 -10.68 -17.11 -6.84
N ASP A 7 -11.18 -16.86 -8.04
CA ASP A 7 -10.70 -17.49 -9.28
C ASP A 7 -9.60 -16.72 -10.01
N GLN A 8 -9.42 -15.43 -9.72
CA GLN A 8 -8.29 -14.66 -10.25
C GLN A 8 -7.25 -14.46 -9.14
N ARG A 9 -5.96 -14.40 -9.48
CA ARG A 9 -4.85 -14.15 -8.54
C ARG A 9 -4.86 -12.68 -8.02
N VAL A 10 -6.03 -12.18 -7.65
CA VAL A 10 -6.31 -10.80 -7.27
C VAL A 10 -6.27 -10.72 -5.74
N GLY A 11 -5.50 -9.76 -5.23
CA GLY A 11 -5.52 -9.40 -3.81
C GLY A 11 -6.72 -8.53 -3.49
N VAL A 12 -7.11 -8.49 -2.22
CA VAL A 12 -8.16 -7.57 -1.74
C VAL A 12 -7.54 -6.54 -0.84
N ASP A 13 -7.85 -5.28 -1.10
CA ASP A 13 -7.45 -4.19 -0.23
C ASP A 13 -8.57 -3.92 0.78
N VAL A 14 -8.21 -3.92 2.06
CA VAL A 14 -9.12 -3.62 3.17
C VAL A 14 -8.85 -2.18 3.57
N ARG A 15 -9.80 -1.30 3.25
CA ARG A 15 -9.72 0.15 3.51
C ARG A 15 -10.88 0.62 4.37
N SER A 16 -11.48 -0.28 5.15
CA SER A 16 -12.50 0.01 6.17
C SER A 16 -12.77 -1.23 7.04
N GLY A 17 -13.37 -1.02 8.22
CA GLY A 17 -13.92 -2.12 9.02
C GLY A 17 -14.99 -2.94 8.30
N THR A 18 -15.77 -2.30 7.42
CA THR A 18 -16.74 -3.00 6.56
C THR A 18 -16.08 -3.93 5.56
N ASP A 19 -14.93 -3.55 4.98
CA ASP A 19 -14.15 -4.43 4.10
C ASP A 19 -13.59 -5.61 4.88
N LEU A 20 -13.14 -5.38 6.12
CA LEU A 20 -12.63 -6.43 6.99
C LEU A 20 -13.70 -7.49 7.26
N ALA A 21 -14.92 -7.06 7.61
CA ALA A 21 -16.07 -7.94 7.79
C ALA A 21 -16.44 -8.66 6.49
N ALA A 22 -16.37 -7.98 5.33
CA ALA A 22 -16.66 -8.58 4.03
C ALA A 22 -15.64 -9.67 3.66
N VAL A 23 -14.35 -9.48 3.92
CA VAL A 23 -13.29 -10.47 3.70
C VAL A 23 -13.50 -11.71 4.58
N ALA A 24 -13.89 -11.51 5.85
CA ALA A 24 -14.21 -12.60 6.76
C ALA A 24 -15.45 -13.39 6.30
N ALA A 25 -16.56 -12.69 6.00
CA ALA A 25 -17.81 -13.31 5.54
C ALA A 25 -17.65 -14.09 4.22
N ALA A 26 -16.73 -13.64 3.38
CA ALA A 26 -16.40 -14.26 2.12
C ALA A 26 -15.59 -15.56 2.20
N GLY A 27 -14.97 -15.86 3.35
CA GLY A 27 -13.99 -16.93 3.48
C GLY A 27 -12.80 -16.76 2.53
N LEU A 28 -12.37 -15.52 2.28
CA LEU A 28 -11.15 -15.26 1.52
C LEU A 28 -9.93 -15.57 2.40
N PRO A 29 -8.86 -16.17 1.83
CA PRO A 29 -7.65 -16.39 2.59
C PRO A 29 -7.03 -15.04 2.99
N TYR A 30 -6.89 -14.79 4.28
CA TYR A 30 -6.34 -13.54 4.81
C TYR A 30 -4.94 -13.21 4.26
N SER A 31 -4.18 -14.22 3.83
CA SER A 31 -2.88 -14.06 3.16
C SER A 31 -2.95 -13.30 1.81
N ARG A 32 -4.13 -13.19 1.20
CA ARG A 32 -4.35 -12.41 -0.04
C ARG A 32 -4.82 -10.99 0.24
N ALA A 33 -5.15 -10.65 1.48
CA ALA A 33 -5.60 -9.32 1.85
C ALA A 33 -4.42 -8.40 2.17
N THR A 34 -4.52 -7.14 1.72
CA THR A 34 -3.63 -6.04 2.09
C THR A 34 -4.46 -5.05 2.90
N VAL A 35 -4.11 -4.85 4.16
CA VAL A 35 -4.88 -4.00 5.07
C VAL A 35 -4.23 -2.62 5.17
N PHE A 36 -5.01 -1.55 4.98
CA PHE A 36 -4.55 -0.17 5.14
C PHE A 36 -4.84 0.30 6.57
N ALA A 37 -3.80 0.56 7.36
CA ALA A 37 -3.92 0.82 8.79
C ALA A 37 -4.59 2.16 9.12
N ASP A 38 -4.55 3.13 8.20
CA ASP A 38 -5.23 4.42 8.32
C ASP A 38 -6.76 4.32 8.27
N ALA A 39 -7.27 3.21 7.75
CA ALA A 39 -8.69 2.95 7.66
C ALA A 39 -9.28 2.18 8.85
N LEU A 40 -8.45 1.77 9.82
CA LEU A 40 -8.85 0.91 10.93
C LEU A 40 -8.69 1.62 12.27
N SER A 41 -9.61 1.32 13.18
CA SER A 41 -9.42 1.60 14.60
C SER A 41 -8.33 0.72 15.20
N GLU A 42 -7.82 1.13 16.36
CA GLU A 42 -6.77 0.41 17.08
C GLU A 42 -7.19 -1.03 17.46
N SER A 43 -8.46 -1.24 17.82
CA SER A 43 -9.02 -2.57 18.11
C SER A 43 -9.10 -3.44 16.86
N GLU A 44 -9.47 -2.88 15.70
CA GLU A 44 -9.47 -3.59 14.43
C GLU A 44 -8.05 -3.94 13.98
N LEU A 45 -7.09 -3.03 14.17
CA LEU A 45 -5.69 -3.28 13.82
C LEU A 45 -5.07 -4.39 14.68
N ARG A 46 -5.45 -4.49 15.98
CA ARG A 46 -5.11 -5.65 16.83
C ARG A 46 -5.65 -6.95 16.25
N ALA A 47 -6.94 -6.97 15.90
CA ALA A 47 -7.58 -8.15 15.34
C ALA A 47 -6.90 -8.58 14.03
N VAL A 48 -6.50 -7.64 13.18
CA VAL A 48 -5.75 -7.89 11.94
C VAL A 48 -4.39 -8.54 12.24
N ALA A 49 -3.66 -8.03 13.24
CA ALA A 49 -2.36 -8.60 13.63
C ALA A 49 -2.48 -10.05 14.16
N ASP A 50 -3.59 -10.38 14.83
CA ASP A 50 -3.83 -11.74 15.35
C ASP A 50 -4.31 -12.72 14.27
N GLN A 51 -5.06 -12.24 13.28
CA GLN A 51 -5.70 -13.08 12.25
C GLN A 51 -4.79 -13.43 11.06
N ARG A 52 -3.50 -13.12 11.10
CA ARG A 52 -2.51 -13.41 10.04
C ARG A 52 -2.91 -12.88 8.66
N PHE A 53 -3.32 -11.61 8.62
CA PHE A 53 -3.49 -10.91 7.35
C PHE A 53 -2.16 -10.84 6.58
N GLY A 54 -2.25 -10.97 5.26
CA GLY A 54 -1.09 -11.14 4.41
C GLY A 54 -0.12 -9.98 4.52
N ARG A 55 -0.61 -8.75 4.45
CA ARG A 55 0.19 -7.53 4.53
C ARG A 55 -0.57 -6.42 5.23
N VAL A 56 0.14 -5.58 5.99
CA VAL A 56 -0.40 -4.34 6.54
C VAL A 56 0.38 -3.16 5.97
N VAL A 57 -0.33 -2.17 5.46
CA VAL A 57 0.20 -0.90 4.96
C VAL A 57 0.12 0.12 6.08
N ALA A 58 1.27 0.66 6.50
CA ALA A 58 1.38 1.67 7.56
C ALA A 58 1.97 2.96 7.01
N GLY A 59 1.38 4.11 7.36
CA GLY A 59 1.77 5.44 6.88
C GLY A 59 2.22 6.40 7.99
N THR A 60 2.12 6.00 9.26
CA THR A 60 2.45 6.88 10.40
C THR A 60 3.24 6.14 11.49
N VAL A 61 4.02 6.88 12.29
CA VAL A 61 4.78 6.31 13.41
C VAL A 61 3.88 5.60 14.43
N PRO A 62 2.72 6.16 14.85
CA PRO A 62 1.83 5.48 15.78
C PRO A 62 1.33 4.11 15.26
N GLN A 63 1.07 3.99 13.96
CA GLN A 63 0.67 2.70 13.37
C GLN A 63 1.79 1.67 13.42
N VAL A 64 3.04 2.08 13.18
CA VAL A 64 4.20 1.19 13.27
C VAL A 64 4.43 0.74 14.71
N GLU A 65 4.41 1.66 15.67
CA GLU A 65 4.54 1.31 17.09
C GLU A 65 3.42 0.38 17.56
N MET A 66 2.20 0.64 17.10
CA MET A 66 1.08 -0.24 17.36
C MET A 66 1.37 -1.66 16.83
N LEU A 67 1.77 -1.80 15.56
CA LEU A 67 2.13 -3.09 14.97
C LEU A 67 3.30 -3.79 15.67
N ARG A 68 4.25 -3.06 16.25
CA ARG A 68 5.33 -3.63 17.08
C ARG A 68 4.80 -4.18 18.39
N SER A 69 3.84 -3.49 19.00
CA SER A 69 3.24 -3.89 20.27
C SER A 69 2.28 -5.08 20.16
N VAL A 70 1.81 -5.42 18.95
CA VAL A 70 0.80 -6.45 18.71
C VAL A 70 1.30 -7.56 17.80
N GLY A 71 0.66 -8.72 17.87
CA GLY A 71 0.95 -9.85 17.00
C GLY A 71 1.75 -10.95 17.68
N ALA A 72 1.13 -12.14 17.71
CA ALA A 72 1.82 -13.38 18.03
C ALA A 72 2.68 -13.90 16.85
N HIS A 73 2.55 -13.29 15.67
CA HIS A 73 3.02 -13.85 14.41
C HIS A 73 3.82 -12.84 13.61
N ARG A 74 4.60 -13.35 12.64
CA ARG A 74 5.31 -12.49 11.70
C ARG A 74 4.34 -11.78 10.77
N GLN A 75 4.40 -10.46 10.73
CA GLN A 75 3.57 -9.60 9.89
C GLN A 75 4.42 -8.94 8.80
N ASP A 76 4.02 -9.14 7.54
CA ASP A 76 4.60 -8.37 6.44
C ASP A 76 4.03 -6.95 6.47
N VAL A 77 4.93 -5.98 6.44
CA VAL A 77 4.63 -4.55 6.49
C VAL A 77 5.05 -3.90 5.19
N VAL A 78 4.17 -3.07 4.66
CA VAL A 78 4.42 -2.17 3.54
C VAL A 78 4.34 -0.75 4.08
N ILE A 79 5.33 0.08 3.77
CA ILE A 79 5.30 1.49 4.18
C ILE A 79 4.59 2.31 3.11
N ARG A 80 3.58 3.09 3.51
CA ARG A 80 2.94 4.07 2.64
C ARG A 80 3.79 5.34 2.58
N MET A 81 4.09 5.79 1.38
CA MET A 81 4.85 6.99 1.08
C MET A 81 3.97 8.02 0.36
N SER A 82 4.26 9.32 0.56
CA SER A 82 3.59 10.46 -0.08
C SER A 82 4.61 11.54 -0.46
N ASP A 83 4.30 12.33 -1.48
CA ASP A 83 5.19 13.34 -2.08
C ASP A 83 5.02 14.77 -1.50
N ALA A 84 3.89 15.08 -0.85
CA ALA A 84 3.58 16.42 -0.36
C ALA A 84 4.07 16.73 1.06
N GLY A 85 4.27 18.03 1.31
CA GLY A 85 4.73 18.59 2.57
C GLY A 85 3.58 19.02 3.48
N VAL A 86 3.60 18.54 4.73
CA VAL A 86 2.75 18.98 5.86
C VAL A 86 1.25 19.01 5.54
N CYS A 87 0.53 18.01 6.05
CA CYS A 87 -0.93 17.99 6.05
C CYS A 87 -1.50 19.21 6.80
N VAL A 88 -1.82 20.30 6.10
CA VAL A 88 -2.58 21.42 6.68
C VAL A 88 -4.01 20.97 7.05
N HIS A 89 -4.50 19.88 6.45
CA HIS A 89 -5.76 19.22 6.82
C HIS A 89 -5.67 18.23 8.00
N ALA A 90 -4.52 18.07 8.66
CA ALA A 90 -4.43 17.32 9.91
C ALA A 90 -5.23 17.96 11.07
N VAL A 91 -5.76 19.18 10.88
CA VAL A 91 -6.55 19.91 11.88
C VAL A 91 -8.07 19.67 11.72
N VAL A 92 -8.54 19.15 10.58
CA VAL A 92 -9.99 18.97 10.34
C VAL A 92 -10.27 17.65 9.62
N GLY A 93 -10.15 16.53 10.35
CA GLY A 93 -10.78 15.26 9.97
C GLY A 93 -10.07 14.42 8.91
N GLY A 94 -9.06 13.65 9.33
CA GLY A 94 -8.86 12.28 8.82
C GLY A 94 -8.44 12.10 7.35
N ALA A 95 -7.51 12.89 6.83
CA ALA A 95 -6.87 12.57 5.55
C ALA A 95 -5.87 11.40 5.70
N PRO A 96 -5.73 10.52 4.68
CA PRO A 96 -4.84 9.37 4.73
C PRO A 96 -3.36 9.77 4.59
N CYS A 97 -2.65 9.90 5.71
CA CYS A 97 -1.25 10.33 5.73
C CYS A 97 -0.29 9.17 5.44
N GLY A 98 0.43 9.25 4.31
CA GLY A 98 1.66 8.47 4.09
C GLY A 98 2.88 9.16 4.71
N PHE A 99 3.98 8.43 4.86
CA PHE A 99 5.26 9.03 5.23
C PHE A 99 5.82 9.86 4.07
N ARG A 100 6.25 11.09 4.36
CA ARG A 100 6.97 11.88 3.36
C ARG A 100 8.30 11.22 3.00
N PHE A 101 8.66 11.22 1.72
CA PHE A 101 10.01 10.83 1.28
C PHE A 101 11.09 11.66 1.99
N ASP A 102 12.18 10.98 2.34
CA ASP A 102 13.34 11.59 3.01
C ASP A 102 12.98 12.37 4.28
N SER A 103 11.97 11.89 5.01
CA SER A 103 11.65 12.38 6.35
C SER A 103 12.28 11.51 7.42
N ALA A 104 12.75 12.13 8.51
CA ALA A 104 13.24 11.42 9.68
C ALA A 104 12.19 10.46 10.26
N ALA A 105 10.90 10.80 10.14
CA ALA A 105 9.80 9.92 10.52
C ALA A 105 9.74 8.65 9.67
N SER A 106 9.93 8.76 8.34
CA SER A 106 9.99 7.60 7.45
C SER A 106 11.18 6.70 7.76
N ASP A 107 12.35 7.29 7.99
CA ASP A 107 13.58 6.54 8.27
C ASP A 107 13.50 5.83 9.63
N ALA A 108 12.98 6.51 10.65
CA ALA A 108 12.75 5.93 11.96
C ALA A 108 11.74 4.77 11.90
N ALA A 109 10.65 4.92 11.14
CA ALA A 109 9.65 3.87 10.96
C ALA A 109 10.23 2.65 10.23
N ILE A 110 11.02 2.86 9.18
CA ILE A 110 11.70 1.79 8.44
C ILE A 110 12.68 1.04 9.37
N ALA A 111 13.53 1.76 10.10
CA ALA A 111 14.47 1.15 11.04
C ALA A 111 13.73 0.36 12.13
N ALA A 112 12.67 0.94 12.72
CA ALA A 112 11.87 0.28 13.74
C ALA A 112 11.21 -1.03 13.27
N ILE A 113 10.81 -1.11 11.99
CA ILE A 113 10.28 -2.35 11.40
C ILE A 113 11.39 -3.38 11.18
N ILE A 114 12.54 -2.94 10.64
CA ILE A 114 13.68 -3.82 10.34
C ILE A 114 14.27 -4.43 11.61
N ASP A 115 14.34 -3.66 12.69
CA ASP A 115 14.90 -4.08 13.98
C ASP A 115 13.94 -4.92 14.83
N HIS A 116 12.75 -5.24 14.33
CA HIS A 116 11.71 -5.96 15.07
C HIS A 116 11.50 -7.39 14.56
N ASP A 117 11.73 -8.39 15.42
CA ASP A 117 11.75 -9.83 15.07
C ASP A 117 10.48 -10.38 14.40
N LYS A 118 9.34 -9.74 14.70
CA LYS A 118 8.02 -10.12 14.20
C LYS A 118 7.53 -9.28 13.04
N LEU A 119 8.22 -8.21 12.65
CA LEU A 119 7.83 -7.42 11.49
C LEU A 119 8.79 -7.71 10.34
N ARG A 120 8.26 -7.67 9.12
CA ARG A 120 9.08 -7.81 7.92
C ARG A 120 8.72 -6.73 6.93
N LEU A 121 9.63 -5.80 6.69
CA LEU A 121 9.46 -4.80 5.64
C LEU A 121 9.58 -5.49 4.28
N VAL A 122 8.48 -5.53 3.52
CA VAL A 122 8.44 -6.22 2.22
C VAL A 122 8.38 -5.29 1.01
N GLY A 123 8.01 -4.02 1.22
CA GLY A 123 7.85 -3.07 0.13
C GLY A 123 7.37 -1.70 0.57
N LEU A 124 7.16 -0.85 -0.42
CA LEU A 124 6.58 0.48 -0.28
C LEU A 124 5.26 0.55 -1.06
N HIS A 125 4.36 1.45 -0.67
CA HIS A 125 3.12 1.81 -1.39
C HIS A 125 3.01 3.33 -1.54
N CYS A 126 2.54 3.83 -2.67
CA CYS A 126 2.08 5.22 -2.78
C CYS A 126 0.80 5.26 -3.62
N ASP A 127 0.00 6.30 -3.47
CA ASP A 127 -1.14 6.57 -4.36
C ASP A 127 -0.74 7.69 -5.35
N VAL A 128 -1.31 7.63 -6.55
CA VAL A 128 -1.00 8.55 -7.67
C VAL A 128 -2.30 9.19 -8.16
N GLY A 129 -2.33 10.53 -8.18
CA GLY A 129 -3.39 11.32 -8.81
C GLY A 129 -4.78 11.29 -8.15
N GLY A 130 -4.89 11.09 -6.83
CA GLY A 130 -6.17 11.08 -6.10
C GLY A 130 -6.40 12.26 -5.15
N CYS A 131 -5.34 12.84 -4.59
CA CYS A 131 -5.39 14.00 -3.69
C CYS A 131 -4.26 14.98 -3.99
N ASP A 132 -4.32 16.18 -3.39
CA ASP A 132 -3.25 17.18 -3.47
C ASP A 132 -1.90 16.65 -2.93
N ASP A 133 -1.95 15.59 -2.11
CA ASP A 133 -0.79 14.93 -1.48
C ASP A 133 -0.27 13.68 -2.22
N ASP A 134 -0.82 13.40 -3.41
CA ASP A 134 -0.44 12.27 -4.24
C ASP A 134 0.52 12.69 -5.37
N PHE A 135 1.31 11.72 -5.82
CA PHE A 135 2.14 11.90 -7.00
C PHE A 135 1.36 12.40 -8.21
N ILE A 136 1.93 13.40 -8.87
CA ILE A 136 1.40 13.99 -10.10
C ILE A 136 1.46 13.00 -11.27
N SER A 137 2.42 12.06 -11.27
CA SER A 137 2.56 11.05 -12.32
C SER A 137 3.20 9.74 -11.85
N TYR A 138 2.91 8.65 -12.56
CA TYR A 138 3.49 7.32 -12.29
C TYR A 138 5.01 7.28 -12.45
N PRO A 139 5.62 7.86 -13.51
CA PRO A 139 7.08 7.87 -13.64
C PRO A 139 7.79 8.53 -12.44
N ALA A 140 7.26 9.65 -11.95
CA ALA A 140 7.82 10.34 -10.78
C ALA A 140 7.68 9.50 -9.51
N ALA A 141 6.50 8.91 -9.29
CA ALA A 141 6.24 8.02 -8.16
C ALA A 141 7.20 6.82 -8.15
N ILE A 142 7.31 6.12 -9.27
CA ILE A 142 8.14 4.93 -9.42
C ILE A 142 9.63 5.26 -9.21
N GLY A 143 10.10 6.37 -9.79
CA GLY A 143 11.47 6.85 -9.62
C GLY A 143 11.81 7.10 -8.15
N GLN A 144 10.98 7.84 -7.43
CA GLN A 144 11.19 8.13 -6.00
C GLN A 144 11.11 6.86 -5.14
N MET A 145 10.17 5.96 -5.45
CA MET A 145 10.00 4.71 -4.73
C MET A 145 11.21 3.79 -4.88
N ILE A 146 11.71 3.59 -6.11
CA ILE A 146 12.90 2.77 -6.36
C ILE A 146 14.16 3.43 -5.76
N ALA A 147 14.25 4.77 -5.80
CA ALA A 147 15.33 5.49 -5.13
C ALA A 147 15.30 5.22 -3.62
N LYS A 148 14.13 5.30 -2.97
CA LYS A 148 13.99 4.99 -1.55
C LYS A 148 14.29 3.53 -1.23
N MET A 149 13.81 2.58 -2.04
CA MET A 149 14.14 1.16 -1.91
C MET A 149 15.64 0.90 -2.04
N THR A 150 16.33 1.67 -2.89
CA THR A 150 17.79 1.62 -3.04
C THR A 150 18.50 2.13 -1.81
N GLN A 151 18.07 3.26 -1.23
CA GLN A 151 18.60 3.77 0.03
C GLN A 151 18.43 2.76 1.19
N ILE A 152 17.24 2.14 1.30
CA ILE A 152 16.96 1.13 2.33
C ILE A 152 17.93 -0.07 2.18
N ARG A 153 18.16 -0.52 0.94
CA ARG A 153 19.12 -1.59 0.66
C ARG A 153 20.55 -1.20 1.06
N LEU A 154 20.98 0.02 0.78
CA LEU A 154 22.32 0.49 1.11
C LEU A 154 22.52 0.65 2.63
N ASN A 155 21.53 1.20 3.33
CA ASN A 155 21.64 1.54 4.75
C ASN A 155 21.40 0.32 5.65
N HIS A 156 20.50 -0.58 5.27
CA HIS A 156 20.06 -1.69 6.13
C HIS A 156 20.34 -3.08 5.53
N GLY A 157 20.83 -3.17 4.29
CA GLY A 157 21.04 -4.46 3.62
C GLY A 157 19.76 -5.20 3.22
N VAL A 158 18.59 -4.57 3.38
CA VAL A 158 17.28 -5.18 3.09
C VAL A 158 16.87 -4.91 1.65
N LEU A 159 16.63 -5.98 0.89
CA LEU A 159 16.08 -5.88 -0.47
C LEU A 159 14.55 -5.94 -0.42
N LEU A 160 13.90 -4.84 -0.81
CA LEU A 160 12.45 -4.77 -0.92
C LEU A 160 12.00 -5.32 -2.28
N ALA A 161 11.06 -6.25 -2.26
CA ALA A 161 10.63 -6.97 -3.46
C ALA A 161 9.28 -6.51 -4.00
N ARG A 162 8.65 -5.51 -3.38
CA ARG A 162 7.29 -5.06 -3.72
C ARG A 162 7.18 -3.55 -3.82
N LEU A 163 6.51 -3.09 -4.87
CA LEU A 163 6.17 -1.70 -5.10
C LEU A 163 4.66 -1.61 -5.36
N GLY A 164 3.94 -1.00 -4.42
CA GLY A 164 2.50 -0.74 -4.51
C GLY A 164 2.22 0.63 -5.13
N LEU A 165 1.31 0.65 -6.10
CA LEU A 165 0.84 1.85 -6.78
C LEU A 165 -0.68 1.89 -6.68
N GLY A 166 -1.22 2.85 -5.96
CA GLY A 166 -2.65 3.12 -5.94
C GLY A 166 -3.07 4.04 -7.07
N VAL A 167 -4.18 3.73 -7.73
CA VAL A 167 -4.88 4.67 -8.60
C VAL A 167 -5.77 5.52 -7.70
N GLY A 168 -5.38 6.78 -7.50
CA GLY A 168 -6.10 7.70 -6.62
C GLY A 168 -7.48 8.15 -7.16
N ARG A 169 -7.83 7.77 -8.40
CA ARG A 169 -9.11 8.09 -9.05
C ARG A 169 -9.90 6.85 -9.46
N THR A 170 -11.22 6.95 -9.45
CA THR A 170 -12.09 5.90 -10.01
C THR A 170 -12.03 5.93 -11.54
N LEU A 171 -11.67 4.80 -12.14
CA LEU A 171 -11.65 4.66 -13.60
C LEU A 171 -13.07 4.43 -14.14
N PRO A 172 -13.57 5.28 -15.08
CA PRO A 172 -14.90 5.14 -15.65
C PRO A 172 -15.08 3.75 -16.29
N PRO A 173 -16.21 3.04 -16.05
CA PRO A 173 -16.39 1.68 -16.56
C PRO A 173 -16.20 1.55 -18.07
N ALA A 174 -16.61 2.56 -18.84
CA ALA A 174 -16.53 2.58 -20.31
C ALA A 174 -15.07 2.63 -20.82
N THR A 175 -14.17 3.32 -20.13
CA THR A 175 -12.77 3.53 -20.54
C THR A 175 -11.78 2.70 -19.73
N ARG A 176 -12.20 2.13 -18.61
CA ARG A 176 -11.37 1.41 -17.61
C ARG A 176 -10.36 0.47 -18.23
N ARG A 177 -10.78 -0.40 -19.16
CA ARG A 177 -9.87 -1.38 -19.78
C ARG A 177 -8.78 -0.71 -20.62
N ALA A 178 -9.13 0.35 -21.35
CA ALA A 178 -8.18 1.08 -22.17
C ALA A 178 -7.20 1.89 -21.31
N GLU A 179 -7.71 2.55 -20.26
CA GLU A 179 -6.89 3.29 -19.31
C GLU A 179 -5.93 2.37 -18.55
N LEU A 180 -6.41 1.22 -18.03
CA LEU A 180 -5.55 0.25 -17.35
C LEU A 180 -4.43 -0.27 -18.24
N ARG A 181 -4.68 -0.45 -19.54
CA ARG A 181 -3.63 -0.86 -20.49
C ARG A 181 -2.59 0.24 -20.69
N ARG A 182 -3.03 1.49 -20.84
CA ARG A 182 -2.11 2.64 -20.96
C ARG A 182 -1.26 2.79 -19.71
N LEU A 183 -1.88 2.72 -18.54
CA LEU A 183 -1.19 2.76 -17.25
C LEU A 183 -0.21 1.59 -17.10
N ALA A 184 -0.59 0.37 -17.48
CA ALA A 184 0.31 -0.78 -17.42
C ALA A 184 1.57 -0.56 -18.26
N THR A 185 1.44 -0.07 -19.50
CA THR A 185 2.60 0.24 -20.35
C THR A 185 3.47 1.34 -19.73
N GLU A 186 2.87 2.45 -19.30
CA GLU A 186 3.60 3.56 -18.68
C GLU A 186 4.35 3.13 -17.40
N ILE A 187 3.71 2.32 -16.56
CA ILE A 187 4.29 1.78 -15.33
C ILE A 187 5.42 0.81 -15.67
N GLU A 188 5.25 -0.08 -16.65
CA GLU A 188 6.28 -1.05 -17.04
C GLU A 188 7.54 -0.36 -17.54
N GLU A 189 7.39 0.61 -18.46
CA GLU A 189 8.50 1.41 -18.99
C GLU A 189 9.20 2.19 -17.86
N SER A 190 8.43 2.87 -17.01
CA SER A 190 8.98 3.65 -15.89
C SER A 190 9.75 2.78 -14.88
N VAL A 191 9.27 1.57 -14.61
CA VAL A 191 9.94 0.63 -13.71
C VAL A 191 11.24 0.13 -14.32
N ASP A 192 11.23 -0.22 -15.61
CA ASP A 192 12.44 -0.66 -16.30
C ASP A 192 13.52 0.42 -16.32
N ASP A 193 13.14 1.64 -16.69
CA ASP A 193 14.04 2.79 -16.71
C ASP A 193 14.64 3.04 -15.31
N ALA A 194 13.80 3.14 -14.28
CA ALA A 194 14.26 3.41 -12.92
C ALA A 194 15.13 2.26 -12.35
N CYS A 195 14.76 1.00 -12.60
CA CYS A 195 15.55 -0.16 -12.20
C CYS A 195 16.92 -0.19 -12.89
N GLN A 196 16.98 0.13 -14.18
CA GLN A 196 18.23 0.20 -14.93
C GLN A 196 19.13 1.34 -14.42
N THR A 197 18.57 2.54 -14.25
CA THR A 197 19.30 3.72 -13.76
C THR A 197 19.87 3.49 -12.36
N LEU A 198 19.08 2.93 -11.45
CA LEU A 198 19.47 2.75 -10.04
C LEU A 198 20.11 1.39 -9.75
N ARG A 199 20.25 0.53 -10.77
CA ARG A 199 20.75 -0.85 -10.65
C ARG A 199 20.02 -1.65 -9.57
N TYR A 200 18.70 -1.49 -9.54
CA TYR A 200 17.82 -2.18 -8.60
C TYR A 200 17.13 -3.36 -9.30
N PRO A 201 17.07 -4.56 -8.68
CA PRO A 201 16.35 -5.67 -9.28
C PRO A 201 14.85 -5.35 -9.39
N ARG A 202 14.23 -5.77 -10.49
CA ARG A 202 12.83 -5.42 -10.76
C ARG A 202 11.90 -5.93 -9.64
N PRO A 203 11.17 -5.04 -8.94
CA PRO A 203 10.25 -5.46 -7.89
C PRO A 203 8.93 -5.96 -8.48
N LEU A 204 8.16 -6.70 -7.68
CA LEU A 204 6.77 -7.00 -7.98
C LEU A 204 5.95 -5.71 -7.84
N VAL A 205 5.46 -5.21 -8.97
CA VAL A 205 4.57 -4.06 -9.01
C VAL A 205 3.14 -4.52 -8.77
N VAL A 206 2.44 -3.85 -7.85
CA VAL A 206 1.02 -4.11 -7.56
C VAL A 206 0.24 -2.84 -7.75
N LEU A 207 -0.67 -2.87 -8.71
CA LEU A 207 -1.60 -1.77 -8.97
C LEU A 207 -2.90 -2.00 -8.19
N THR A 208 -3.22 -1.08 -7.28
CA THR A 208 -4.50 -1.03 -6.57
C THR A 208 -5.44 -0.10 -7.31
N THR A 209 -6.65 -0.57 -7.63
CA THR A 209 -7.69 0.27 -8.22
C THR A 209 -8.98 0.11 -7.44
N SER A 210 -9.64 1.23 -7.14
CA SER A 210 -11.01 1.20 -6.62
C SER A 210 -11.96 0.77 -7.72
N VAL A 211 -12.58 -0.40 -7.55
CA VAL A 211 -13.67 -0.82 -8.43
C VAL A 211 -14.96 -0.38 -7.76
N ASP A 212 -15.62 0.63 -8.34
CA ASP A 212 -16.98 0.94 -7.99
C ASP A 212 -17.87 -0.25 -8.42
N VAL A 213 -18.30 -1.05 -7.45
CA VAL A 213 -19.22 -2.14 -7.69
C VAL A 213 -20.61 -1.54 -7.59
N GLY A 214 -21.09 -1.06 -8.74
CA GLY A 214 -22.43 -0.50 -8.87
C GLY A 214 -23.46 -1.38 -8.16
N GLN A 215 -24.29 -0.75 -7.33
CA GLN A 215 -25.47 -1.37 -6.75
C GLN A 215 -26.31 -1.98 -7.88
N ARG A 216 -26.21 -3.29 -8.07
CA ARG A 216 -27.30 -4.04 -8.69
C ARG A 216 -28.39 -4.13 -7.62
N SER A 217 -29.23 -3.11 -7.59
CA SER A 217 -30.54 -3.20 -6.96
C SER A 217 -31.24 -4.39 -7.61
N ALA A 218 -31.56 -5.39 -6.80
CA ALA A 218 -32.47 -6.45 -7.19
C ALA A 218 -33.85 -5.80 -7.40
N ALA A 219 -34.34 -5.85 -8.64
CA ALA A 219 -35.73 -5.68 -8.99
C ALA A 219 -36.11 -6.80 -9.96
#